data_AF-A0A9W3JN54-F1
#
_entry.id   AF-A0A9W3JN54-F1
#
_cell.length_a   1.000
_cell.length_b   1.000
_cell.length_c   1.000
_cell.angle_alpha   90.00
_cell.angle_beta   90.00
_cell.angle_gamma   90.00
#
_symmetry.space_group_name_H-M   'P 1'
#
loop_
_entity.id
_entity.type
_entity.pdbx_description
1 polymer ?
#
loop_
_entity_poly.entity_id
_entity_poly.type
_entity_poly.pdbx_seq_one_letter_code
_entity_poly.pdbx_strand_id
1 'polypeptide(L)'
;MEHPVARELRFIRVCLIVLIIVIAFWDREKTVEITDHGSEPIVNTSNMTQVGENTFAYKDESNQIKIFKFNPDTNEIKLIKEFYANEY
;
A
#
# COMPACT_ATOMS: atom_id res chain seq x y z
N MET A 1 -9.67 45.42 34.92
CA MET A 1 -9.38 44.13 35.55
C MET A 1 -10.41 43.14 35.05
N GLU A 2 -9.98 42.11 34.32
CA GLU A 2 -10.88 41.05 33.90
C GLU A 2 -11.39 40.30 35.13
N HIS A 3 -12.70 40.08 35.23
CA HIS A 3 -13.30 39.40 36.37
C HIS A 3 -12.74 37.96 36.43
N PRO A 4 -12.23 37.49 37.57
CA PRO A 4 -11.52 36.21 37.68
C PRO A 4 -12.35 35.04 37.15
N VAL A 5 -13.67 35.09 37.32
CA VAL A 5 -14.62 34.08 36.79
C VAL A 5 -14.61 34.01 35.25
N ALA A 6 -14.43 35.13 34.55
CA ALA A 6 -14.36 35.14 33.08
C ALA A 6 -13.05 34.53 32.55
N ARG A 7 -11.97 34.67 33.33
CA ARG A 7 -10.67 34.05 33.05
C ARG A 7 -10.76 32.53 33.21
N GLU A 8 -11.30 32.05 34.33
CA GLU A 8 -11.50 30.61 34.57
C GLU A 8 -12.41 29.96 33.52
N LEU A 9 -13.48 30.64 33.12
CA LEU A 9 -14.40 30.13 32.09
C LEU A 9 -13.70 29.97 30.72
N ARG A 10 -12.73 30.82 30.40
CA ARG A 10 -11.92 30.71 29.18
C ARG A 10 -10.98 29.51 29.25
N PHE A 11 -10.33 29.27 30.40
CA PHE A 11 -9.48 28.10 30.60
C PHE A 11 -10.27 26.80 30.52
N ILE A 12 -11.42 26.73 31.19
CA ILE A 12 -12.32 25.57 31.13
C ILE A 12 -12.71 25.26 29.68
N ARG A 13 -13.09 26.28 28.89
CA ARG A 13 -13.42 26.10 27.46
C ARG A 13 -12.24 25.56 26.65
N VAL A 14 -11.03 26.07 26.86
CA VAL A 14 -9.82 25.58 26.17
C VAL A 14 -9.52 24.13 26.55
N CYS A 15 -9.59 23.80 27.84
CA CYS A 15 -9.41 22.43 28.32
C CYS A 15 -10.43 21.47 27.70
N LEU A 16 -11.70 21.87 27.60
CA LEU A 16 -12.74 21.05 26.96
C LEU A 16 -12.48 20.82 25.47
N ILE A 17 -12.04 21.84 24.73
CA ILE A 17 -11.72 21.70 23.29
C ILE A 17 -10.55 20.72 23.10
N VAL A 18 -9.49 20.85 23.90
CA VAL A 18 -8.34 19.94 23.83
C VAL A 18 -8.75 18.51 24.18
N LEU A 19 -9.60 18.33 25.18
CA LEU A 19 -10.10 17.02 25.60
C LEU A 19 -10.94 16.35 24.50
N ILE A 20 -11.82 17.10 23.82
CA ILE A 20 -12.59 16.61 22.67
C ILE A 20 -11.67 16.19 21.52
N ILE A 21 -10.65 17.00 21.21
CA ILE A 21 -9.65 16.68 20.18
C ILE A 21 -8.95 15.36 20.54
N VAL A 22 -8.43 15.23 21.75
CA VAL A 22 -7.74 14.01 22.20
C VAL A 22 -8.66 12.80 22.07
N ILE A 23 -9.91 12.85 22.53
CA ILE A 23 -10.86 11.73 22.38
C ILE A 23 -11.12 11.40 20.91
N ALA A 24 -11.33 12.41 20.06
CA ALA A 24 -11.61 12.21 18.64
C ALA A 24 -10.44 11.59 17.87
N PHE A 25 -9.20 11.81 18.30
CA PHE A 25 -8.00 11.23 17.71
C PHE A 25 -7.53 9.95 18.42
N TRP A 26 -7.91 9.72 19.67
CA TRP A 26 -7.60 8.50 20.42
C TRP A 26 -8.28 7.27 19.82
N ASP A 27 -9.50 7.43 19.30
CA ASP A 27 -10.24 6.35 18.62
C ASP A 27 -9.77 6.10 17.16
N ARG A 28 -8.82 6.91 16.66
CA ARG A 28 -8.23 6.71 15.33
C ARG A 28 -7.00 5.80 15.38
N GLU A 29 -7.16 4.64 15.99
CA GLU A 29 -6.41 3.42 15.61
C GLU A 29 -7.12 2.72 14.44
N LYS A 30 -7.70 3.49 13.51
CA LYS A 30 -7.84 2.99 12.15
C LYS A 30 -6.64 3.50 11.40
N THR A 31 -5.67 2.61 11.23
CA THR A 31 -4.81 2.62 10.05
C THR A 31 -5.70 3.02 8.88
N VAL A 32 -5.39 4.16 8.27
CA VAL A 32 -5.94 4.48 6.97
C VAL A 32 -5.46 3.35 6.08
N GLU A 33 -6.27 2.30 5.96
CA GLU A 33 -6.15 1.38 4.86
C GLU A 33 -6.35 2.26 3.65
N ILE A 34 -5.24 2.56 2.97
CA ILE A 34 -5.28 3.02 1.60
C ILE A 34 -5.85 1.82 0.85
N THR A 35 -7.17 1.68 0.87
CA THR A 35 -7.89 0.74 0.04
C THR A 35 -7.67 1.25 -1.38
N ASP A 36 -6.63 0.75 -2.03
CA ASP A 36 -6.52 0.81 -3.47
C ASP A 36 -7.81 0.18 -4.02
N HIS A 37 -8.69 1.01 -4.57
CA HIS A 37 -9.95 0.59 -5.15
C HIS A 37 -9.65 -0.18 -6.43
N GLY A 38 -9.15 -1.42 -6.32
CA GLY A 38 -8.78 -2.19 -7.51
C GLY A 38 -8.22 -3.59 -7.33
N SER A 39 -7.86 -4.04 -6.13
CA SER A 39 -7.32 -5.40 -5.98
C SER A 39 -8.17 -6.22 -5.03
N GLU A 40 -9.11 -6.97 -5.61
CA GLU A 40 -9.54 -8.26 -5.05
C GLU A 40 -8.30 -9.01 -4.55
N PRO A 41 -8.38 -9.86 -3.50
CA PRO A 41 -7.25 -10.73 -3.17
C PRO A 41 -6.92 -11.47 -4.45
N ILE A 42 -5.78 -11.12 -5.07
CA ILE A 42 -5.31 -11.80 -6.26
C ILE A 42 -5.01 -13.20 -5.75
N VAL A 43 -6.01 -14.08 -5.88
CA VAL A 43 -5.81 -15.51 -5.88
C VAL A 43 -4.73 -15.67 -6.92
N ASN A 44 -3.52 -15.97 -6.45
CA ASN A 44 -2.28 -15.94 -7.21
C ASN A 44 -2.37 -17.05 -8.28
N THR A 45 -3.13 -16.79 -9.34
CA THR A 45 -3.48 -17.74 -10.39
C THR A 45 -2.43 -17.69 -11.50
N SER A 46 -1.50 -16.73 -11.44
CA SER A 46 -0.37 -16.65 -12.35
C SER A 46 0.86 -17.35 -11.75
N ASN A 47 1.39 -18.31 -12.50
CA ASN A 47 2.69 -18.94 -12.24
C ASN A 47 3.88 -17.98 -12.50
N MET A 48 3.64 -16.66 -12.58
CA MET A 48 4.61 -15.64 -12.94
C MET A 48 5.01 -14.84 -11.71
N THR A 49 6.31 -14.71 -11.46
CA THR A 49 6.87 -13.94 -10.36
C THR A 49 7.44 -12.63 -10.87
N GLN A 50 7.09 -11.49 -10.26
CA GLN A 50 7.70 -10.21 -10.61
C GLN A 50 9.14 -10.15 -10.08
N VAL A 51 10.11 -9.84 -10.95
CA VAL A 51 11.55 -9.77 -10.63
C VAL A 51 12.14 -8.36 -10.78
N GLY A 52 11.32 -7.41 -11.24
CA GLY A 52 11.70 -6.00 -11.38
C GLY A 52 10.53 -5.15 -11.89
N GLU A 53 10.82 -3.89 -12.18
CA GLU A 53 9.83 -2.97 -12.75
C GLU A 53 9.34 -3.49 -14.11
N ASN A 54 8.02 -3.70 -14.21
CA ASN A 54 7.34 -4.28 -15.38
C ASN A 54 8.01 -5.55 -15.92
N THR A 55 8.73 -6.30 -15.09
CA THR A 55 9.52 -7.46 -15.50
C THR A 55 9.11 -8.70 -14.71
N PHE A 56 8.77 -9.77 -15.43
CA PHE A 56 8.15 -10.96 -14.88
C PHE A 56 8.92 -12.21 -15.29
N ALA A 57 9.16 -13.11 -14.36
CA ALA A 57 9.74 -14.42 -14.60
C ALA A 57 8.67 -15.51 -14.56
N TYR A 58 8.77 -16.47 -15.47
CA TYR A 58 7.93 -17.65 -15.53
C TYR A 58 8.83 -18.87 -15.62
N LYS A 59 8.59 -19.88 -14.78
CA LYS A 59 9.23 -21.19 -14.87
C LYS A 59 8.25 -22.16 -15.52
N ASP A 60 8.62 -22.71 -16.66
CA ASP A 60 7.79 -23.71 -17.34
C ASP A 60 8.01 -25.13 -16.79
N GLU A 61 7.18 -26.06 -17.24
CA GLU A 61 7.25 -27.48 -16.87
C GLU A 61 8.55 -28.16 -17.33
N SER A 62 9.23 -27.59 -18.33
CA SER A 62 10.52 -28.06 -18.86
C SER A 62 11.72 -27.46 -18.13
N ASN A 63 11.49 -26.85 -16.96
CA ASN A 63 12.51 -26.23 -16.12
C ASN A 63 13.26 -25.08 -16.84
N GLN A 64 12.63 -24.44 -17.83
CA GLN A 64 13.13 -23.22 -18.44
C GLN A 64 12.54 -22.00 -17.72
N ILE A 65 13.38 -21.00 -17.50
CA ILE A 65 12.99 -19.70 -16.98
C ILE A 65 12.89 -18.72 -18.14
N LYS A 66 11.73 -18.09 -18.28
CA LYS A 66 11.41 -17.07 -19.28
C LYS A 66 11.20 -15.74 -18.59
N ILE A 67 11.89 -14.71 -19.04
CA ILE A 67 11.77 -13.35 -18.53
C ILE A 67 11.01 -12.51 -19.55
N PHE A 68 9.93 -11.89 -19.09
CA PHE A 68 9.06 -11.03 -19.86
C PHE A 68 9.20 -9.59 -19.38
N LYS A 69 9.09 -8.64 -20.30
CA LYS A 69 8.99 -7.21 -20.00
C LYS A 69 7.70 -6.66 -20.57
N PHE A 70 6.90 -6.03 -19.71
CA PHE A 70 5.70 -5.30 -20.08
C PHE A 70 6.08 -3.87 -20.45
N ASN A 71 5.51 -3.37 -21.55
CA ASN A 71 5.59 -1.99 -21.96
C ASN A 71 4.23 -1.31 -21.68
N PRO A 72 4.14 -0.36 -20.72
CA PRO A 72 2.89 0.34 -20.42
C PRO A 72 2.43 1.25 -21.57
N ASP A 73 3.34 1.74 -22.41
CA ASP A 73 2.98 2.63 -23.52
C ASP A 73 2.23 1.90 -24.64
N THR A 74 2.55 0.62 -24.83
CA THR A 74 1.95 -0.21 -25.90
C THR A 74 1.01 -1.28 -25.36
N ASN A 75 0.94 -1.46 -24.03
CA ASN A 75 0.26 -2.57 -23.35
C ASN A 75 0.71 -3.96 -23.85
N GLU A 76 1.95 -4.08 -24.29
CA GLU A 76 2.50 -5.35 -24.81
C GLU A 76 3.44 -6.00 -23.80
N ILE A 77 3.40 -7.33 -23.72
CA ILE A 77 4.39 -8.13 -22.99
C ILE A 77 5.30 -8.81 -24.02
N LYS A 78 6.63 -8.66 -23.85
CA LYS A 78 7.64 -9.29 -24.73
C LYS A 78 8.58 -10.19 -23.95
N LEU A 79 8.90 -11.33 -24.53
CA LEU A 79 9.98 -12.19 -24.03
C LEU A 79 11.33 -11.50 -24.28
N ILE A 80 12.10 -11.29 -23.21
CA ILE A 80 13.43 -10.66 -23.29
C ILE A 80 14.57 -11.63 -23.01
N LYS A 81 14.31 -12.75 -22.32
CA LYS A 81 15.31 -13.77 -22.03
C LYS A 81 14.68 -15.13 -21.79
N GLU A 82 15.38 -16.17 -22.21
CA GLU A 82 15.05 -17.58 -21.93
C GLU A 82 16.34 -18.31 -21.56
N PHE A 83 16.29 -19.13 -20.51
CA PHE A 83 17.41 -19.95 -20.06
C PHE A 83 16.93 -21.20 -19.31
N TYR A 84 17.74 -22.25 -19.28
CA TYR A 84 17.45 -23.45 -18.51
C TYR A 84 17.86 -23.24 -17.05
N ALA A 85 17.00 -23.62 -16.12
CA ALA A 85 17.32 -23.70 -14.70
C ALA A 85 18.09 -25.00 -14.42
N ASN A 86 19.26 -25.18 -15.02
CA ASN A 86 20.11 -26.32 -14.66
C ASN A 86 20.58 -26.15 -13.21
N GLU A 87 20.08 -27.02 -12.32
CA GLU A 87 20.63 -27.19 -10.98
C GLU A 87 22.00 -27.88 -11.13
N TYR A 88 23.08 -27.16 -10.83
CA TYR A 88 24.44 -27.70 -10.72
C TYR A 88 24.79 -27.88 -9.25
#